data_AF-A0A354J8J9-F1
#
_entry.id   AF-A0A354J8J9-F1
#
_cell.length_a   1.000
_cell.length_b   1.000
_cell.length_c   1.000
_cell.angle_alpha   90.00
_cell.angle_beta   90.00
_cell.angle_gamma   90.00
#
_symmetry.space_group_name_H-M   'P 1'
#
loop_
_entity.id
_entity.type
_entity.pdbx_description
1 polymer ?
#
loop_
_entity_poly.entity_id
_entity_poly.type
_entity_poly.pdbx_seq_one_letter_code
_entity_poly.pdbx_strand_id
1 'polypeptide(L)' 'VIDDETVNLYFINAKAPCFIRNQEQTYIYLILPVNINVPA' A
#
# COMPACT_ATOMS: atom_id res chain seq x y z
N VAL A 1 -1.57 8.48 12.09
CA VAL A 1 -1.88 9.22 10.84
C VAL A 1 -0.54 9.50 10.17
N ILE A 2 -0.49 9.56 8.84
CA ILE A 2 0.74 9.93 8.12
C ILE A 2 0.76 11.46 8.03
N ASP A 3 1.83 12.07 8.52
CA ASP A 3 1.97 13.54 8.57
C ASP A 3 2.91 14.07 7.47
N ASP A 4 3.60 13.17 6.76
CA ASP A 4 4.48 13.48 5.64
C ASP A 4 3.69 14.07 4.46
N GLU A 5 4.24 15.12 3.82
CA GLU A 5 3.64 15.75 2.64
C GLU A 5 3.55 14.78 1.44
N THR A 6 4.56 13.90 1.31
CA THR A 6 4.61 12.90 0.24
C THR A 6 5.04 11.54 0.78
N VAL A 7 4.50 10.48 0.19
CA VAL A 7 4.84 9.09 0.53
C VAL A 7 4.97 8.25 -0.72
N ASN A 8 5.73 7.17 -0.62
CA ASN A 8 5.89 6.21 -1.70
C ASN A 8 4.95 5.02 -1.51
N LEU A 9 4.19 4.69 -2.55
CA LEU A 9 3.35 3.50 -2.62
C LEU A 9 4.01 2.45 -3.51
N TYR A 10 4.13 1.23 -3.01
CA TYR A 10 4.72 0.11 -3.74
C TYR A 10 3.66 -0.95 -4.00
N PHE A 11 3.36 -1.15 -5.28
CA PHE A 11 2.44 -2.16 -5.76
C PHE A 11 3.21 -3.30 -6.45
N ILE A 12 2.75 -4.53 -6.23
CA ILE A 12 3.29 -5.72 -6.92
C ILE A 12 2.28 -6.21 -7.96
N ASN A 13 1.04 -6.45 -7.53
CA ASN A 13 -0.10 -6.81 -8.36
C ASN A 13 -1.40 -6.56 -7.58
N ALA A 14 -2.56 -6.73 -8.22
CA ALA A 14 -3.86 -6.45 -7.63
C ALA A 14 -4.24 -7.35 -6.43
N LYS A 15 -3.55 -8.47 -6.22
CA LYS A 15 -3.83 -9.43 -5.13
C LYS A 15 -2.77 -9.40 -4.02
N ALA A 16 -1.64 -8.75 -4.24
CA ALA A 16 -0.57 -8.65 -3.27
C ALA A 16 -0.75 -7.42 -2.36
N PRO A 17 -0.23 -7.44 -1.12
CA PRO A 17 -0.24 -6.27 -0.25
C PRO A 17 0.40 -5.05 -0.91
N CYS A 18 -0.16 -3.87 -0.63
CA CYS A 18 0.44 -2.58 -0.97
C CYS A 18 1.21 -2.06 0.23
N PHE A 19 2.40 -1.51 0.00
CA PHE A 19 3.26 -0.95 1.03
C PHE A 19 3.37 0.55 0.89
N ILE A 20 3.19 1.27 2.00
CA ILE A 20 3.43 2.71 2.09
C ILE A 20 4.63 2.93 3.01
N ARG A 21 5.61 3.69 2.53
CA ARG A 21 6.77 4.11 3.32
C ARG A 21 7.17 5.54 2.97
N ASN A 22 7.73 6.25 3.94
CA ASN A 22 8.42 7.51 3.67
C ASN A 22 9.82 7.25 3.08
N GLN A 23 10.50 8.34 2.72
CA GLN A 23 11.84 8.30 2.14
C GLN A 23 12.89 7.77 3.12
N GLU A 24 12.76 8.09 4.40
CA GLU A 24 13.70 7.69 5.46
C GLU A 24 13.45 6.26 5.98
N GLN A 25 12.41 5.58 5.49
CA GLN A 25 12.01 4.23 5.89
C GLN A 25 11.77 4.09 7.41
N THR A 26 11.33 5.15 8.08
CA THR A 26 11.05 5.14 9.53
C THR A 26 9.74 4.45 9.87
N TYR A 27 8.87 4.26 8.88
CA TYR A 27 7.65 3.47 9.02
C TYR A 27 7.34 2.69 7.73
N ILE A 28 6.61 1.60 7.90
CA ILE A 28 6.02 0.82 6.81
C ILE A 28 4.58 0.50 7.20
N TYR A 29 3.62 0.96 6.39
CA TYR A 29 2.22 0.53 6.48
C TYR A 29 1.95 -0.53 5.42
N LEU A 30 1.21 -1.57 5.79
CA LEU A 30 0.76 -2.63 4.90
C LEU A 30 -0.76 -2.51 4.72
N ILE A 31 -1.19 -2.42 3.47
CA ILE A 31 -2.60 -2.45 3.09
C ILE A 31 -2.88 -3.78 2.38
N LEU A 32 -3.83 -4.55 2.92
CA LEU A 32 -4.34 -5.72 2.24
C LEU A 32 -5.35 -5.28 1.17
N PRO A 33 -5.20 -5.71 -0.10
CA PRO A 33 -6.15 -5.36 -1.14
C PRO A 33 -7.48 -6.07 -0.91
N VAL A 34 -8.56 -5.43 -1.35
CA VAL A 34 -9.86 -6.09 -1.46
C VAL A 34 -9.82 -7.03 -2.65
N ASN A 35 -10.23 -8.28 -2.45
CA ASN A 35 -10.41 -9.21 -3.55
C ASN A 35 -11.78 -8.97 -4.21
N ILE A 36 -11.77 -8.35 -5.39
CA ILE A 36 -13.00 -8.13 -6.18
C ILE A 36 -13.21 -9.33 -7.09
N ASN A 37 -14.16 -10.19 -6.70
CA ASN A 37 -14.65 -11.26 -7.55
C ASN A 37 -15.82 -10.73 -8.40
N VAL A 38 -15.67 -10.75 -9.73
CA VAL A 38 -16.77 -10.47 -10.65
C VAL A 38 -17.48 -11.79 -10.96
N PRO A 39 -18.76 -11.96 -10.57
CA PRO A 39 -19.52 -13.16 -10.93
C PRO A 39 -19.67 -13.23 -12.46
N ALA A 40 -19.56 -14.45 -13.00
CA ALA A 40 -19.77 -14.74 -14.41
C ALA A 40 -21.23 -14.57 -14.83
#